data_AF-A0A411YJ55-F1
#
_entry.id   AF-A0A411YJ55-F1
#
_cell.length_a   1.000
_cell.length_b   1.000
_cell.length_c   1.000
_cell.angle_alpha   90.00
_cell.angle_beta   90.00
_cell.angle_gamma   90.00
#
_symmetry.space_group_name_H-M   'P 1'
#
loop_
_entity.id
_entity.type
_entity.pdbx_description
1 polymer ?
#
loop_
_entity_poly.entity_id
_entity_poly.type
_entity_poly.pdbx_seq_one_letter_code
_entity_poly.pdbx_strand_id
1 'polypeptide(L)'
;MTPDPDATARVLERVTTPRGEFALRQRGGDLELIADGVFLMSTAASHSERELGRLALAAHPSPRRVLVAGLGLGVTVAAVLADPRVHEVLVVEIEPVVVRWQRTHAAEAVGPVLDDPRVRVEIADVTDIVRGSVPMDPSDVVCLDVDNGPGWTLYPSNAWLYDATGLAGLAGLLGPGGVLAVWASAEDPTFATRLGEHVGPVTVHERPVPRGAPDVLLLAGQDPVADPSS
;
A
#
# COMPACT_ATOMS: atom_id res chain seq x y z
N MET A 1 -18.07 -6.50 18.37
CA MET A 1 -19.38 -6.59 17.71
C MET A 1 -19.12 -7.25 16.38
N THR A 2 -19.68 -8.43 16.12
CA THR A 2 -19.46 -9.12 14.84
C THR A 2 -20.24 -8.36 13.75
N PRO A 3 -19.65 -8.03 12.60
CA PRO A 3 -20.37 -7.31 11.55
C PRO A 3 -21.58 -8.13 11.10
N ASP A 4 -22.73 -7.45 10.93
CA ASP A 4 -23.93 -8.04 10.35
C ASP A 4 -23.78 -8.06 8.81
N PRO A 5 -23.59 -9.25 8.19
CA PRO A 5 -23.40 -9.35 6.74
C PRO A 5 -24.66 -8.98 5.95
N ASP A 6 -25.84 -8.98 6.58
CA ASP A 6 -27.12 -8.63 5.98
C ASP A 6 -27.46 -7.13 6.16
N ALA A 7 -26.62 -6.38 6.86
CA ALA A 7 -26.80 -4.94 7.02
C ALA A 7 -26.82 -4.26 5.65
N THR A 8 -27.80 -3.38 5.43
CA THR A 8 -27.90 -2.61 4.18
C THR A 8 -26.77 -1.59 4.11
N ALA A 9 -25.97 -1.59 3.03
CA ALA A 9 -24.95 -0.57 2.84
C ALA A 9 -25.58 0.81 2.61
N ARG A 10 -25.08 1.80 3.35
CA ARG A 10 -25.42 3.20 3.19
C ARG A 10 -24.26 3.93 2.53
N VAL A 11 -24.53 4.68 1.47
CA VAL A 11 -23.53 5.61 0.89
C VAL A 11 -23.37 6.78 1.86
N LEU A 12 -22.15 7.01 2.34
CA LEU A 12 -21.80 8.17 3.16
C LEU A 12 -21.51 9.38 2.28
N GLU A 13 -20.68 9.18 1.24
CA GLU A 13 -20.32 10.22 0.28
C GLU A 13 -20.03 9.60 -1.09
N ARG A 14 -20.25 10.38 -2.15
CA ARG A 14 -19.88 10.07 -3.53
C ARG A 14 -19.29 11.30 -4.19
N VAL A 15 -18.17 11.14 -4.87
CA VAL A 15 -17.41 12.22 -5.49
C VAL A 15 -16.93 11.78 -6.87
N THR A 16 -17.12 12.62 -7.87
CA THR A 16 -16.50 12.42 -9.19
C THR A 16 -15.18 13.20 -9.23
N THR A 17 -14.10 12.50 -9.56
CA THR A 17 -12.75 13.05 -9.75
C THR A 17 -12.34 12.90 -11.22
N PRO A 18 -11.20 13.49 -11.65
CA PRO A 18 -10.69 13.27 -13.00
C PRO A 18 -10.42 11.80 -13.34
N ARG A 19 -10.29 10.91 -12.34
CA ARG A 19 -10.00 9.48 -12.51
C ARG A 19 -11.21 8.57 -12.32
N GLY A 20 -12.41 9.14 -12.24
CA GLY A 20 -13.65 8.39 -12.10
C GLY A 20 -14.44 8.76 -10.85
N GLU A 21 -15.48 7.97 -10.60
CA GLU A 21 -16.32 8.12 -9.44
C GLU A 21 -15.78 7.34 -8.24
N PHE A 22 -15.66 7.99 -7.09
CA PHE A 22 -15.37 7.35 -5.82
C PHE A 22 -16.60 7.41 -4.91
N ALA A 23 -16.85 6.33 -4.18
CA ALA A 23 -17.89 6.28 -3.16
C ALA A 23 -17.38 5.63 -1.88
N LEU A 24 -17.67 6.27 -0.75
CA LEU A 24 -17.50 5.69 0.57
C LEU A 24 -18.85 5.19 1.07
N ARG A 25 -18.92 3.91 1.45
CA ARG A 25 -20.12 3.30 2.04
C ARG A 25 -19.84 2.84 3.45
N GLN A 26 -20.90 2.67 4.21
CA GLN A 26 -20.87 2.03 5.52
C GLN A 26 -21.82 0.84 5.53
N ARG A 27 -21.34 -0.31 6.01
CA ARG A 27 -22.12 -1.54 6.20
C ARG A 27 -21.74 -2.17 7.53
N GLY A 28 -22.72 -2.40 8.40
CA GLY A 28 -22.47 -3.06 9.69
C GLY A 28 -21.48 -2.32 10.61
N GLY A 29 -21.23 -1.04 10.37
CA GLY A 29 -20.21 -0.22 11.06
C GLY A 29 -18.89 -0.09 10.30
N ASP A 30 -18.60 -1.02 9.38
CA ASP A 30 -17.41 -1.01 8.55
C ASP A 30 -17.54 -0.07 7.37
N LEU A 31 -16.41 0.50 6.95
CA LEU A 31 -16.31 1.32 5.76
C LEU A 31 -15.98 0.44 4.56
N GLU A 32 -16.52 0.81 3.40
CA GLU A 32 -16.20 0.23 2.09
C GLU A 32 -15.78 1.37 1.15
N LEU A 33 -14.65 1.21 0.48
CA LEU A 33 -14.18 2.13 -0.57
C LEU A 33 -14.45 1.53 -1.94
N ILE A 34 -15.09 2.31 -2.82
CA ILE A 34 -15.51 1.88 -4.15
C ILE A 34 -15.02 2.91 -5.18
N ALA A 35 -14.45 2.46 -6.29
CA ALA A 35 -14.10 3.29 -7.45
C ALA A 35 -14.78 2.75 -8.72
N ASP A 36 -15.50 3.61 -9.45
CA ASP A 36 -16.27 3.28 -10.66
C ASP A 36 -17.15 2.01 -10.52
N GLY A 37 -17.72 1.82 -9.32
CA GLY A 37 -18.54 0.66 -8.99
C GLY A 37 -17.77 -0.61 -8.61
N VAL A 38 -16.44 -0.61 -8.72
CA VAL A 38 -15.55 -1.68 -8.28
C VAL A 38 -15.25 -1.51 -6.79
N PHE A 39 -15.52 -2.56 -6.00
CA PHE A 39 -15.12 -2.60 -4.60
C PHE A 39 -13.60 -2.68 -4.50
N LEU A 40 -12.98 -1.74 -3.77
CA LEU A 40 -11.54 -1.71 -3.57
C LEU A 40 -11.16 -2.37 -2.26
N MET A 41 -11.71 -1.88 -1.14
CA MET A 41 -11.36 -2.39 0.18
C MET A 41 -12.44 -2.13 1.23
N SER A 42 -12.31 -2.79 2.38
CA SER A 42 -13.13 -2.53 3.57
C SER A 42 -12.34 -2.63 4.86
N THR A 43 -12.74 -1.88 5.89
CA THR A 43 -12.21 -2.05 7.25
C THR A 43 -12.51 -3.42 7.85
N ALA A 44 -13.55 -4.12 7.37
CA ALA A 44 -13.90 -5.47 7.83
C ALA A 44 -12.88 -6.53 7.42
N ALA A 45 -12.22 -6.33 6.27
CA ALA A 45 -11.39 -7.32 5.58
C ALA A 45 -9.93 -6.90 5.48
N SER A 46 -9.44 -6.08 6.42
CA SER A 46 -8.17 -5.37 6.27
C SER A 46 -6.94 -6.14 6.81
N HIS A 47 -6.95 -7.48 6.75
CA HIS A 47 -5.92 -8.31 7.38
C HIS A 47 -4.62 -8.32 6.58
N SER A 48 -4.71 -8.42 5.25
CA SER A 48 -3.55 -8.52 4.37
C SER A 48 -2.78 -7.19 4.30
N GLU A 49 -3.47 -6.05 4.34
CA GLU A 49 -2.88 -4.69 4.42
C GLU A 49 -2.13 -4.49 5.74
N ARG A 50 -2.69 -4.96 6.86
CA ARG A 50 -2.01 -4.92 8.16
C ARG A 50 -0.76 -5.80 8.15
N GLU A 51 -0.85 -6.97 7.55
CA GLU A 51 0.27 -7.89 7.40
C GLU A 51 1.34 -7.37 6.45
N LEU A 52 0.98 -6.66 5.37
CA LEU A 52 1.92 -6.00 4.46
C LEU A 52 2.86 -5.09 5.23
N GLY A 53 2.31 -4.14 6.01
CA GLY A 53 3.10 -3.23 6.84
C GLY A 53 3.99 -3.98 7.85
N ARG A 54 3.43 -4.95 8.57
CA ARG A 54 4.17 -5.70 9.60
C ARG A 54 5.32 -6.53 9.01
N LEU A 55 5.07 -7.23 7.91
CA LEU A 55 6.06 -8.09 7.26
C LEU A 55 7.16 -7.27 6.58
N ALA A 56 6.80 -6.16 5.92
CA ALA A 56 7.76 -5.26 5.31
C ALA A 56 8.77 -4.71 6.33
N LEU A 57 8.29 -4.27 7.51
CA LEU A 57 9.14 -3.80 8.60
C LEU A 57 9.96 -4.91 9.28
N ALA A 58 9.45 -6.14 9.30
CA ALA A 58 10.18 -7.29 9.86
C ALA A 58 11.33 -7.73 8.93
N ALA A 59 11.20 -7.50 7.63
CA ALA A 59 12.22 -7.83 6.64
C ALA A 59 13.42 -6.86 6.65
N HIS A 60 13.32 -5.72 7.33
CA HIS A 60 14.41 -4.74 7.45
C HIS A 60 14.89 -4.60 8.91
N PRO A 61 16.21 -4.59 9.18
CA PRO A 61 16.72 -4.54 10.55
C PRO A 61 16.44 -3.21 11.27
N SER A 62 16.46 -2.08 10.55
CA SER A 62 16.23 -0.74 11.11
C SER A 62 15.37 0.14 10.19
N PRO A 63 14.06 -0.14 10.05
CA PRO A 63 13.18 0.58 9.12
C PRO A 63 12.77 1.94 9.70
N ARG A 64 13.56 2.98 9.45
CA ARG A 64 13.32 4.33 9.99
C ARG A 64 12.47 5.18 9.06
N ARG A 65 12.72 5.10 7.75
CA ARG A 65 11.99 5.82 6.71
C ARG A 65 11.17 4.86 5.87
N VAL A 66 9.87 5.05 5.85
CA VAL A 66 8.93 4.17 5.16
C VAL A 66 8.13 4.97 4.15
N LEU A 67 8.06 4.49 2.91
CA LEU A 67 7.10 4.97 1.94
C LEU A 67 5.92 4.00 1.89
N VAL A 68 4.70 4.53 1.93
CA VAL A 68 3.47 3.78 1.66
C VAL A 68 2.81 4.42 0.43
N ALA A 69 2.87 3.72 -0.70
CA ALA A 69 2.21 4.12 -1.93
C ALA A 69 0.80 3.52 -1.93
N GLY A 70 -0.20 4.39 -1.96
CA GLY A 70 -1.61 4.06 -1.75
C GLY A 70 -1.98 4.17 -0.27
N LEU A 71 -2.97 5.01 0.02
CA LEU A 71 -3.47 5.20 1.39
C LEU A 71 -4.59 4.22 1.72
N GLY A 72 -5.52 4.02 0.77
CA GLY A 72 -6.77 3.32 1.03
C GLY A 72 -7.52 3.93 2.24
N LEU A 73 -7.85 3.10 3.23
CA LEU A 73 -8.45 3.54 4.50
C LEU A 73 -7.41 3.73 5.62
N GLY A 74 -6.11 3.62 5.32
CA GLY A 74 -5.00 3.89 6.24
C GLY A 74 -4.49 2.69 7.02
N VAL A 75 -4.91 1.47 6.69
CA VAL A 75 -4.60 0.26 7.47
C VAL A 75 -3.12 -0.11 7.42
N THR A 76 -2.51 -0.07 6.23
CA THR A 76 -1.08 -0.28 6.04
C THR A 76 -0.27 0.77 6.83
N VAL A 77 -0.70 2.04 6.79
CA VAL A 77 -0.07 3.13 7.56
C VAL A 77 -0.18 2.90 9.06
N ALA A 78 -1.35 2.48 9.57
CA ALA A 78 -1.52 2.15 10.98
C ALA A 78 -0.59 1.03 11.44
N ALA A 79 -0.43 -0.01 10.61
CA ALA A 79 0.47 -1.12 10.89
C ALA A 79 1.94 -0.66 10.93
N VAL A 80 2.32 0.22 10.01
CA VAL A 80 3.68 0.81 9.95
C VAL A 80 3.95 1.66 11.21
N LEU A 81 3.02 2.53 11.60
CA LEU A 81 3.17 3.44 12.73
C LEU A 81 3.21 2.72 14.09
N ALA A 82 2.71 1.48 14.16
CA ALA A 82 2.76 0.67 15.37
C ALA A 82 4.19 0.18 15.71
N ASP A 83 5.12 0.22 14.76
CA ASP A 83 6.53 -0.11 15.01
C ASP A 83 7.30 1.13 15.50
N PRO A 84 7.88 1.10 16.71
CA PRO A 84 8.60 2.26 17.27
C PRO A 84 9.93 2.56 16.55
N ARG A 85 10.42 1.67 15.68
CA ARG A 85 11.63 1.91 14.87
C ARG A 85 11.36 2.90 13.72
N VAL A 86 10.10 3.08 13.35
CA VAL A 86 9.68 3.99 12.27
C VAL A 86 9.66 5.43 12.77
N HIS A 87 10.43 6.27 12.09
CA HIS A 87 10.64 7.68 12.41
C HIS A 87 9.94 8.61 11.42
N GLU A 88 9.84 8.21 10.15
CA GLU A 88 9.20 8.98 9.09
C GLU A 88 8.39 8.05 8.19
N VAL A 89 7.19 8.50 7.83
CA VAL A 89 6.30 7.82 6.90
C VAL A 89 5.86 8.80 5.82
N LEU A 90 6.22 8.53 4.57
CA LEU A 90 5.67 9.21 3.41
C LEU A 90 4.50 8.40 2.85
N VAL A 91 3.30 8.96 2.93
CA VAL A 91 2.12 8.40 2.26
C VAL A 91 1.96 9.10 0.92
N VAL A 92 1.94 8.34 -0.17
CA VAL A 92 1.65 8.87 -1.51
C VAL A 92 0.26 8.40 -1.91
N GLU A 93 -0.67 9.34 -2.04
CA GLU A 93 -2.06 9.05 -2.40
C GLU A 93 -2.50 9.90 -3.58
N ILE A 94 -3.04 9.27 -4.60
CA ILE A 94 -3.35 9.91 -5.87
C ILE A 94 -4.68 10.69 -5.83
N GLU A 95 -5.60 10.30 -4.93
CA GLU A 95 -6.92 10.89 -4.77
C GLU A 95 -7.06 11.73 -3.49
N PRO A 96 -7.17 13.07 -3.59
CA PRO A 96 -7.38 13.95 -2.43
C PRO A 96 -8.61 13.58 -1.59
N VAL A 97 -9.63 12.98 -2.22
CA VAL A 97 -10.85 12.55 -1.53
C VAL A 97 -10.60 11.39 -0.58
N VAL A 98 -9.70 10.46 -0.92
CA VAL A 98 -9.34 9.32 -0.07
C VAL A 98 -8.61 9.82 1.19
N VAL A 99 -7.70 10.79 1.03
CA VAL A 99 -7.04 11.47 2.16
C VAL A 99 -8.05 12.15 3.09
N ARG A 100 -9.05 12.85 2.53
CA ARG A 100 -10.11 13.48 3.31
C ARG A 100 -10.90 12.43 4.09
N TRP A 101 -11.32 11.34 3.43
CA TRP A 101 -12.12 10.29 4.05
C TRP A 101 -11.37 9.53 5.13
N GLN A 102 -10.05 9.37 5.01
CA GLN A 102 -9.26 8.83 6.10
C GLN A 102 -9.43 9.70 7.36
N ARG A 103 -9.24 11.01 7.24
CA ARG A 103 -9.34 11.96 8.36
C ARG A 103 -10.76 12.06 8.93
N THR A 104 -11.79 12.05 8.08
CA THR A 104 -13.16 12.34 8.51
C THR A 104 -13.99 11.10 8.87
N HIS A 105 -13.66 9.93 8.32
CA HIS A 105 -14.44 8.70 8.50
C HIS A 105 -13.60 7.53 9.00
N ALA A 106 -12.47 7.24 8.35
CA ALA A 106 -11.70 6.03 8.69
C ALA A 106 -10.93 6.17 10.01
N ALA A 107 -10.68 7.39 10.48
CA ALA A 107 -9.93 7.64 11.72
C ALA A 107 -10.55 6.97 12.96
N GLU A 108 -11.88 6.80 13.00
CA GLU A 108 -12.54 6.09 14.10
C GLU A 108 -12.24 4.58 14.09
N ALA A 109 -12.15 3.98 12.90
CA ALA A 109 -11.95 2.54 12.74
C ALA A 109 -10.47 2.13 12.69
N VAL A 110 -9.63 2.94 12.07
CA VAL A 110 -8.21 2.64 11.77
C VAL A 110 -7.25 3.50 12.60
N GLY A 111 -7.74 4.56 13.23
CA GLY A 111 -6.95 5.55 13.93
C GLY A 111 -6.65 6.79 13.06
N PRO A 112 -6.38 7.96 13.66
CA PRO A 112 -6.07 9.20 12.95
C PRO A 112 -4.63 9.18 12.42
N VAL A 113 -4.28 8.18 11.60
CA VAL A 113 -2.88 7.92 11.18
C VAL A 113 -2.26 9.12 10.47
N LEU A 114 -3.04 9.90 9.73
CA LEU A 114 -2.55 11.07 9.01
C LEU A 114 -2.28 12.31 9.89
N ASP A 115 -2.62 12.24 11.18
CA ASP A 115 -2.32 13.27 12.17
C ASP A 115 -1.09 12.92 13.04
N ASP A 116 -0.51 11.72 12.85
CA ASP A 116 0.75 11.34 13.51
C ASP A 116 1.88 12.23 12.98
N PRO A 117 2.72 12.84 13.85
CA PRO A 117 3.77 13.77 13.43
C PRO A 117 4.86 13.12 12.56
N ARG A 118 4.94 11.78 12.52
CA ARG A 118 5.84 11.04 11.64
C ARG A 118 5.33 10.97 10.21
N VAL A 119 4.04 11.27 9.96
CA VAL A 119 3.39 11.10 8.66
C VAL A 119 3.42 12.39 7.85
N ARG A 120 3.90 12.29 6.61
CA ARG A 120 3.72 13.29 5.56
C ARG A 120 2.88 12.69 4.45
N VAL A 121 1.86 13.42 4.00
CA VAL A 121 1.03 13.02 2.86
C VAL A 121 1.45 13.81 1.63
N GLU A 122 1.75 13.11 0.56
CA GLU A 122 1.95 13.64 -0.78
C GLU A 122 0.75 13.27 -1.65
N ILE A 123 0.03 14.27 -2.15
CA ILE A 123 -1.09 14.05 -3.06
C ILE A 123 -0.54 14.01 -4.49
N ALA A 124 -0.13 12.84 -4.93
CA ALA A 124 0.54 12.63 -6.21
C ALA A 124 0.29 11.22 -6.74
N ASP A 125 0.54 11.03 -8.04
CA ASP A 125 0.66 9.70 -8.62
C ASP A 125 2.01 9.10 -8.18
N VAL A 126 2.02 7.87 -7.67
CA VAL A 126 3.27 7.20 -7.28
C VAL A 126 4.24 7.09 -8.46
N THR A 127 3.74 7.02 -9.69
CA THR A 127 4.59 7.00 -10.88
C THR A 127 5.40 8.29 -11.03
N ASP A 128 4.93 9.43 -10.54
CA ASP A 128 5.68 10.69 -10.53
C ASP A 128 6.86 10.65 -9.55
N ILE A 129 6.69 9.95 -8.43
CA ILE A 129 7.76 9.70 -7.45
C ILE A 129 8.81 8.75 -8.07
N VAL A 130 8.35 7.64 -8.64
CA VAL A 130 9.22 6.62 -9.27
C VAL A 130 10.01 7.21 -10.45
N ARG A 131 9.42 8.16 -11.19
CA ARG A 131 10.10 8.87 -12.29
C ARG A 131 10.99 10.03 -11.83
N GLY A 132 10.97 10.37 -10.54
CA GLY A 132 11.74 11.47 -9.97
C GLY A 132 11.19 12.87 -10.28
N SER A 133 9.95 12.98 -10.76
CA SER A 133 9.26 14.27 -10.95
C SER A 133 8.92 14.93 -9.61
N VAL A 134 8.71 14.12 -8.56
CA VAL A 134 8.54 14.57 -7.19
C VAL A 134 9.71 14.01 -6.37
N PRO A 135 10.59 14.88 -5.81
CA PRO A 135 11.78 14.42 -5.09
C PRO A 135 11.44 13.83 -3.72
N MET A 136 12.17 12.80 -3.33
CA MET A 136 12.14 12.22 -1.99
C MET A 136 13.51 11.67 -1.60
N ASP A 137 13.75 11.58 -0.30
CA ASP A 137 14.88 10.82 0.23
C ASP A 137 14.63 9.31 0.06
N PRO A 138 15.68 8.49 -0.12
CA PRO A 138 15.54 7.04 -0.15
C PRO A 138 14.86 6.50 1.11
N SER A 139 14.03 5.47 0.94
CA SER A 139 13.32 4.79 2.02
C SER A 139 13.98 3.46 2.37
N ASP A 140 13.93 3.09 3.65
CA ASP A 140 14.38 1.77 4.11
C ASP A 140 13.36 0.69 3.69
N VAL A 141 12.08 1.06 3.66
CA VAL A 141 10.97 0.20 3.26
C VAL A 141 10.02 0.96 2.35
N VAL A 142 9.61 0.34 1.25
CA VAL A 142 8.54 0.83 0.36
C VAL A 142 7.41 -0.21 0.36
N CYS A 143 6.22 0.19 0.78
CA CYS A 143 5.00 -0.60 0.65
C CYS A 143 4.22 -0.10 -0.58
N LEU A 144 4.09 -0.93 -1.61
CA LEU A 144 3.29 -0.68 -2.81
C LEU A 144 1.91 -1.35 -2.66
N ASP A 145 0.92 -0.52 -2.36
CA ASP A 145 -0.46 -0.89 -2.03
C ASP A 145 -1.44 0.01 -2.80
N VAL A 146 -1.23 0.10 -4.12
CA VAL A 146 -1.94 1.04 -5.02
C VAL A 146 -3.02 0.37 -5.88
N ASP A 147 -3.02 -0.96 -5.97
CA ASP A 147 -3.84 -1.70 -6.92
C ASP A 147 -3.96 -3.20 -6.54
N ASN A 148 -4.75 -3.97 -7.30
CA ASN A 148 -4.91 -5.42 -7.17
C ASN A 148 -3.71 -6.24 -7.70
N GLY A 149 -2.63 -5.56 -8.10
CA GLY A 149 -1.38 -6.19 -8.54
C GLY A 149 -1.26 -6.37 -10.06
N PRO A 150 -0.23 -7.11 -10.52
CA PRO A 150 0.15 -7.20 -11.93
C PRO A 150 -0.91 -7.88 -12.82
N GLY A 151 -1.69 -8.81 -12.27
CA GLY A 151 -2.69 -9.57 -13.01
C GLY A 151 -4.00 -8.82 -13.22
N TRP A 152 -4.27 -7.79 -12.42
CA TRP A 152 -5.47 -6.98 -12.52
C TRP A 152 -5.21 -5.58 -11.97
N THR A 153 -5.07 -4.60 -12.85
CA THR A 153 -4.92 -3.20 -12.44
C THR A 153 -6.25 -2.47 -12.51
N LEU A 154 -6.51 -1.61 -11.53
CA LEU A 154 -7.61 -0.69 -11.39
C LEU A 154 -7.54 0.35 -12.51
N TYR A 155 -6.34 0.88 -12.75
CA TYR A 155 -6.06 1.73 -13.89
C TYR A 155 -5.05 1.04 -14.82
N PRO A 156 -5.34 0.90 -16.13
CA PRO A 156 -4.41 0.28 -17.07
C PRO A 156 -3.01 0.90 -17.09
N SER A 157 -2.89 2.19 -16.74
CA SER A 157 -1.62 2.90 -16.60
C SER A 157 -0.73 2.34 -15.49
N ASN A 158 -1.30 1.71 -14.47
CA ASN A 158 -0.56 1.12 -13.34
C ASN A 158 0.23 -0.13 -13.76
N ALA A 159 -0.09 -0.77 -14.88
CA ALA A 159 0.63 -1.94 -15.37
C ALA A 159 2.15 -1.67 -15.50
N TRP A 160 2.52 -0.42 -15.79
CA TRP A 160 3.91 0.03 -15.86
C TRP A 160 4.67 -0.15 -14.54
N LEU A 161 4.01 -0.01 -13.37
CA LEU A 161 4.66 -0.20 -12.06
C LEU A 161 5.18 -1.64 -11.86
N TYR A 162 4.57 -2.60 -12.56
CA TYR A 162 4.87 -4.03 -12.42
C TYR A 162 5.78 -4.58 -13.55
N ASP A 163 6.16 -3.72 -14.50
CA ASP A 163 7.12 -4.07 -15.54
C ASP A 163 8.57 -3.82 -15.07
N ALA A 164 9.54 -4.20 -15.91
CA ALA A 164 10.96 -4.07 -15.62
C ALA A 164 11.39 -2.62 -15.31
N THR A 165 10.81 -1.64 -15.99
CA THR A 165 11.12 -0.22 -15.83
C THR A 165 10.55 0.32 -14.52
N GLY A 166 9.28 -0.01 -14.23
CA GLY A 166 8.64 0.36 -12.97
C GLY A 166 9.38 -0.22 -11.76
N LEU A 167 9.73 -1.51 -11.82
CA LEU A 167 10.47 -2.18 -10.75
C LEU A 167 11.88 -1.62 -10.55
N ALA A 168 12.60 -1.28 -11.62
CA ALA A 168 13.89 -0.62 -11.51
C ALA A 168 13.77 0.78 -10.86
N GLY A 169 12.72 1.53 -11.20
CA GLY A 169 12.45 2.82 -10.55
C GLY A 169 12.09 2.66 -9.07
N LEU A 170 11.25 1.69 -8.72
CA LEU A 170 10.90 1.37 -7.33
C LEU A 170 12.13 0.95 -6.53
N ALA A 171 13.02 0.13 -7.11
CA ALA A 171 14.31 -0.21 -6.50
C ALA A 171 15.18 1.03 -6.26
N GLY A 172 15.10 2.04 -7.13
CA GLY A 172 15.80 3.32 -6.97
C GLY A 172 15.26 4.20 -5.85
N LEU A 173 14.05 3.93 -5.33
CA LEU A 173 13.51 4.60 -4.14
C LEU A 173 14.07 4.01 -2.83
N LEU A 174 14.71 2.84 -2.90
CA LEU A 174 15.25 2.15 -1.73
C LEU A 174 16.64 2.68 -1.37
N GLY A 175 16.87 2.86 -0.07
CA GLY A 175 18.21 2.99 0.48
C GLY A 175 18.95 1.66 0.48
N PRO A 176 20.28 1.65 0.76
CA PRO A 176 21.07 0.43 0.90
C PRO A 176 20.41 -0.64 1.79
N GLY A 177 20.23 -1.85 1.25
CA GLY A 177 19.59 -2.96 1.96
C GLY A 177 18.08 -2.81 2.16
N GLY A 178 17.44 -1.89 1.42
CA GLY A 178 16.03 -1.60 1.55
C GLY A 178 15.13 -2.74 1.05
N VAL A 179 13.86 -2.68 1.46
CA VAL A 179 12.83 -3.68 1.13
C VAL A 179 11.68 -3.06 0.36
N LEU A 180 11.35 -3.64 -0.79
CA LEU A 180 10.09 -3.40 -1.48
C LEU A 180 9.08 -4.48 -1.08
N ALA A 181 7.95 -4.07 -0.51
CA ALA A 181 6.81 -4.91 -0.22
C ALA A 181 5.67 -4.57 -1.18
N VAL A 182 5.09 -5.57 -1.84
CA VAL A 182 4.01 -5.41 -2.81
C VAL A 182 2.80 -6.22 -2.36
N TRP A 183 1.63 -5.60 -2.32
CA TRP A 183 0.36 -6.30 -2.18
C TRP A 183 -0.24 -6.63 -3.56
N ALA A 184 -0.85 -7.80 -3.68
CA ALA A 184 -1.58 -8.24 -4.87
C ALA A 184 -2.76 -9.11 -4.48
N SER A 185 -3.84 -9.09 -5.27
CA SER A 185 -5.06 -9.86 -4.99
C SER A 185 -4.99 -11.33 -5.43
N ALA A 186 -3.88 -11.76 -6.02
CA ALA A 186 -3.64 -13.11 -6.49
C ALA A 186 -2.14 -13.37 -6.76
N GLU A 187 -1.78 -14.65 -6.82
CA GLU A 187 -0.43 -15.07 -7.18
C GLU A 187 -0.12 -14.79 -8.66
N ASP A 188 1.09 -14.29 -8.91
CA ASP A 188 1.69 -14.21 -10.24
C ASP A 188 3.17 -14.64 -10.16
N PRO A 189 3.50 -15.90 -10.49
CA PRO A 189 4.88 -16.39 -10.45
C PRO A 189 5.82 -15.67 -11.43
N THR A 190 5.27 -15.14 -12.54
CA THR A 190 6.06 -14.38 -13.53
C THR A 190 6.46 -13.03 -12.95
N PHE A 191 5.53 -12.38 -12.24
CA PHE A 191 5.83 -11.16 -11.50
C PHE A 191 6.82 -11.41 -10.37
N ALA A 192 6.66 -12.47 -9.57
CA ALA A 192 7.60 -12.80 -8.49
C ALA A 192 9.04 -12.99 -9.02
N THR A 193 9.19 -13.66 -10.17
CA THR A 193 10.48 -13.82 -10.84
C THR A 193 11.06 -12.47 -11.25
N ARG A 194 10.26 -11.63 -11.92
CA ARG A 194 10.69 -10.29 -12.37
C ARG A 194 11.05 -9.38 -11.19
N LEU A 195 10.27 -9.42 -10.11
CA LEU A 195 10.56 -8.70 -8.88
C LEU A 195 11.94 -9.10 -8.33
N GLY A 196 12.25 -10.40 -8.36
CA GLY A 196 13.56 -10.93 -7.99
C GLY A 196 14.71 -10.43 -8.84
N GLU A 197 14.51 -10.34 -10.16
CA GLU A 197 15.52 -9.87 -11.12
C GLU A 197 15.87 -8.38 -10.95
N HIS A 198 14.92 -7.56 -10.50
CA HIS A 198 15.07 -6.10 -10.45
C HIS A 198 15.33 -5.53 -9.05
N VAL A 199 14.90 -6.22 -7.99
CA VAL A 199 14.99 -5.71 -6.61
C VAL A 199 15.90 -6.58 -5.74
N GLY A 200 15.77 -7.90 -5.83
CA GLY A 200 16.54 -8.88 -5.05
C GLY A 200 15.69 -10.03 -4.52
N PRO A 201 16.23 -10.92 -3.66
CA PRO A 201 15.55 -12.13 -3.21
C PRO A 201 14.11 -11.89 -2.72
N VAL A 202 13.17 -12.70 -3.21
CA VAL A 202 11.73 -12.54 -2.95
C VAL A 202 11.24 -13.60 -1.96
N THR A 203 10.52 -13.16 -0.92
CA THR A 203 9.69 -14.00 -0.07
C THR A 203 8.22 -13.73 -0.36
N VAL A 204 7.43 -14.79 -0.52
CA VAL A 204 6.00 -14.71 -0.82
C VAL A 204 5.18 -15.19 0.37
N HIS A 205 4.16 -14.42 0.74
CA HIS A 205 3.23 -14.74 1.81
C HIS A 205 1.79 -14.67 1.32
N GLU A 206 1.10 -15.81 1.32
CA GLU A 206 -0.33 -15.87 1.02
C GLU A 206 -1.19 -15.56 2.25
N ARG A 207 -2.31 -14.89 2.04
CA ARG A 207 -3.31 -14.59 3.06
C ARG A 207 -4.68 -15.04 2.57
N PRO A 208 -5.23 -16.13 3.15
CA PRO A 208 -6.55 -16.61 2.76
C PRO A 208 -7.62 -15.53 2.99
N VAL A 209 -8.47 -15.33 1.99
CA VAL A 209 -9.63 -14.44 2.05
C VAL A 209 -10.93 -15.26 2.01
N PRO A 210 -12.06 -14.73 2.50
CA PRO A 210 -13.32 -15.49 2.54
C PRO A 210 -13.85 -15.92 1.17
N ARG A 211 -13.52 -15.19 0.10
CA ARG A 211 -13.92 -15.46 -1.28
C ARG A 211 -12.83 -15.00 -2.24
N GLY A 212 -12.52 -15.80 -3.26
CA GLY A 212 -11.52 -15.48 -4.28
C GLY A 212 -10.20 -16.21 -4.08
N ALA A 213 -9.18 -15.83 -4.85
CA ALA A 213 -7.81 -16.24 -4.63
C ALA A 213 -7.26 -15.59 -3.33
N PRO A 214 -6.30 -16.20 -2.63
CA PRO A 214 -5.62 -15.55 -1.51
C PRO A 214 -4.96 -14.24 -1.96
N ASP A 215 -4.96 -13.25 -1.07
CA ASP A 215 -4.08 -12.09 -1.25
C ASP A 215 -2.63 -12.55 -1.12
N VAL A 216 -1.73 -11.90 -1.84
CA VAL A 216 -0.31 -12.23 -1.90
C VAL A 216 0.52 -11.01 -1.51
N LEU A 217 1.40 -11.19 -0.54
CA LEU A 217 2.36 -10.19 -0.10
C LEU A 217 3.75 -10.64 -0.56
N LEU A 218 4.37 -9.88 -1.45
CA LEU A 218 5.73 -10.15 -1.94
C LEU A 218 6.70 -9.19 -1.29
N LEU A 219 7.75 -9.72 -0.64
CA LEU A 219 8.82 -8.94 -0.03
C LEU A 219 10.10 -9.18 -0.82
N ALA A 220 10.67 -8.15 -1.42
CA ALA A 220 11.94 -8.20 -2.12
C ALA A 220 12.95 -7.29 -1.42
N GLY A 221 14.06 -7.86 -0.98
CA GLY A 221 15.13 -7.12 -0.28
C GLY A 221 16.36 -6.95 -1.17
N GLN A 222 17.00 -5.78 -1.10
CA GLN A 222 18.33 -5.59 -1.65
C GLN A 222 19.38 -6.28 -0.77
N ASP A 223 20.45 -6.80 -1.39
CA ASP A 223 21.59 -7.28 -0.62
C ASP A 223 22.14 -6.15 0.27
N PRO A 224 22.57 -6.44 1.51
CA PRO A 224 23.26 -5.46 2.33
C PRO A 224 24.46 -4.92 1.56
N VAL A 225 24.60 -3.60 1.45
CA VAL A 225 25.83 -3.01 0.92
C VAL A 225 26.96 -3.42 1.86
N ALA A 226 27.96 -4.13 1.32
CA ALA A 226 29.16 -4.49 2.07
C ALA A 226 29.75 -3.22 2.68
N ASP A 227 30.02 -3.24 3.98
CA ASP A 227 30.61 -2.11 4.68
C ASP A 227 31.93 -1.74 3.98
N PRO A 228 32.08 -0.52 3.42
CA PRO A 228 33.34 -0.08 2.80
C PRO A 228 34.50 0.02 3.81
N SER A 229 34.24 -0.31 5.08
CA SER A 229 35.20 -0.31 6.19
C SER A 229 35.69 -1.71 6.60
N SER A 230 35.32 -2.79 5.87
CA SER A 230 35.84 -4.15 6.11
C SER A 230 37.15 -4.46 5.39
#